data_AF-A0A1M3F852-F1
#
_entry.id   AF-A0A1M3F852-F1
#
_cell.length_a   1.000
_cell.length_b   1.000
_cell.length_c   1.000
_cell.angle_alpha   90.00
_cell.angle_beta   90.00
_cell.angle_gamma   90.00
#
_symmetry.space_group_name_H-M   'P 1'
#
loop_
_entity.id
_entity.type
_entity.pdbx_description
1 polymer ?
#
loop_
_entity_poly.entity_id
_entity_poly.type
_entity_poly.pdbx_seq_one_letter_code
_entity_poly.pdbx_strand_id
1 'polypeptide(L)' 'MTGSLRLAELSEEDARAIAAWRYPAPYVCYDSPTWEQMEREGWAICDGAIRRTQFGSLRADDDPTPAGARPVGVRTACR' A
#
# COMPACT_ATOMS: atom_id res chain seq x y z
N MET A 1 -9.60 12.73 -19.75
CA MET A 1 -10.35 11.48 -19.59
C MET A 1 -10.42 11.20 -18.10
N THR A 2 -11.60 11.32 -17.49
CA THR A 2 -11.80 11.06 -16.06
C THR A 2 -11.95 9.55 -15.92
N GLY A 3 -10.83 8.85 -15.72
CA GLY A 3 -10.84 7.42 -15.44
C GLY A 3 -11.65 7.12 -14.18
N SER A 4 -12.42 6.05 -14.22
CA SER A 4 -13.15 5.55 -13.04
C SER A 4 -12.15 4.94 -12.06
N LEU A 5 -12.27 5.32 -10.78
CA LEU A 5 -11.47 4.77 -9.68
C LEU A 5 -12.34 3.83 -8.86
N ARG A 6 -11.84 2.61 -8.61
CA ARG A 6 -12.48 1.63 -7.73
C ARG A 6 -11.67 1.42 -6.47
N LEU A 7 -12.37 1.27 -5.35
CA LEU A 7 -11.78 0.87 -4.09
C LEU A 7 -11.80 -0.66 -3.98
N ALA A 8 -10.67 -1.24 -3.61
CA ALA A 8 -10.52 -2.65 -3.31
C ALA A 8 -9.73 -2.85 -2.01
N GLU A 9 -9.82 -4.04 -1.43
CA GLU A 9 -8.98 -4.42 -0.30
C GLU A 9 -7.50 -4.42 -0.70
N LEU A 10 -6.62 -3.99 0.20
CA LEU A 10 -5.18 -4.08 0.01
C LEU A 10 -4.72 -5.53 0.18
N SER A 11 -4.20 -6.13 -0.88
CA SER A 11 -3.60 -7.47 -0.82
C SER A 11 -2.26 -7.42 -0.08
N GLU A 12 -1.77 -8.58 0.37
CA GLU A 12 -0.44 -8.65 0.97
C GLU A 12 0.67 -8.33 -0.03
N GLU A 13 0.51 -8.80 -1.27
CA GLU A 13 1.45 -8.57 -2.35
C GLU A 13 1.58 -7.08 -2.65
N ASP A 14 0.46 -6.37 -2.75
CA ASP A 14 0.43 -4.92 -2.95
C ASP A 14 1.06 -4.21 -1.73
N ALA A 15 0.72 -4.63 -0.51
CA ALA A 15 1.29 -4.09 0.72
C ALA A 15 2.82 -4.24 0.76
N ARG A 16 3.35 -5.40 0.36
CA ARG A 16 4.79 -5.65 0.25
C ARG A 16 5.44 -4.77 -0.81
N ALA A 17 4.79 -4.61 -1.96
CA ALA A 17 5.28 -3.73 -3.03
C ALA A 17 5.36 -2.26 -2.57
N ILE A 18 4.38 -1.80 -1.79
CA ILE A 18 4.37 -0.45 -1.20
C ILE A 18 5.49 -0.29 -0.18
N ALA A 19 5.64 -1.24 0.74
CA ALA A 19 6.69 -1.22 1.76
C ALA A 19 8.10 -1.28 1.15
N ALA A 20 8.25 -1.95 0.00
CA ALA A 20 9.51 -2.03 -0.73
C ALA A 20 9.87 -0.76 -1.50
N TRP A 21 8.97 0.22 -1.59
CA TRP A 21 9.26 1.48 -2.27
C TRP A 21 10.38 2.23 -1.53
N ARG A 22 11.31 2.77 -2.32
CA ARG A 22 12.46 3.54 -1.84
C ARG A 22 12.41 4.93 -2.42
N TYR A 23 12.44 5.93 -1.55
CA TYR A 23 12.47 7.32 -1.95
C TYR A 23 13.88 7.71 -2.41
N PRO A 24 13.99 8.52 -3.47
CA PRO A 24 15.28 9.08 -3.85
C PRO A 24 15.79 10.04 -2.78
N ALA A 25 17.11 10.23 -2.73
CA ALA A 25 17.71 11.24 -1.87
C ALA A 25 17.08 12.64 -2.11
N PRO A 26 16.90 13.46 -1.06
CA PRO A 26 17.31 13.26 0.34
C PRO A 26 16.26 12.53 1.22
N TYR A 27 15.19 12.01 0.63
CA TYR A 27 14.00 11.51 1.35
C TYR A 27 14.09 10.05 1.80
N VAL A 28 15.29 9.48 1.81
CA VAL A 28 15.56 8.09 2.27
C VAL A 28 15.09 7.87 3.72
N CYS A 29 14.99 8.93 4.53
CA CYS A 29 14.46 8.85 5.90
C CYS A 29 12.96 8.46 5.98
N TYR A 30 12.23 8.51 4.87
CA TYR A 30 10.83 8.06 4.78
C TYR A 30 10.71 6.62 4.27
N ASP A 31 11.83 5.95 3.99
CA ASP A 31 11.81 4.55 3.58
C ASP A 31 11.24 3.69 4.70
N SER A 32 10.31 2.81 4.34
CA SER A 32 9.80 1.82 5.29
C SER A 32 10.92 0.80 5.60
N PRO A 33 10.98 0.28 6.84
CA PRO A 33 11.86 -0.84 7.16
C PRO A 33 11.50 -2.08 6.32
N THR A 34 12.29 -3.14 6.41
CA THR A 34 11.97 -4.37 5.64
C THR A 34 10.63 -4.95 6.11
N TRP A 35 9.95 -5.69 5.24
CA TRP A 35 8.66 -6.32 5.59
C TRP A 35 8.75 -7.17 6.87
N GLU A 36 9.83 -7.95 7.02
CA GLU A 36 10.08 -8.76 8.22
C GLU A 36 10.26 -7.92 9.49
N GLN A 37 10.85 -6.73 9.38
CA GLN A 37 10.97 -5.80 10.51
C GLN A 37 9.60 -5.21 10.86
N MET A 38 8.82 -4.80 9.86
CA MET A 38 7.46 -4.28 10.04
C MET A 38 6.54 -5.33 10.68
N GLU A 39 6.65 -6.60 10.27
CA GLU A 39 5.93 -7.73 10.88
C GLU A 39 6.32 -7.91 12.35
N ARG A 40 7.63 -7.91 12.64
CA ARG A 40 8.14 -8.08 14.01
C ARG A 40 7.73 -6.94 14.93
N GLU A 41 7.67 -5.72 14.40
CA GLU A 41 7.24 -4.53 15.13
C GLU A 41 5.71 -4.41 15.25
N GLY A 42 4.95 -5.29 14.60
CA GLY A 42 3.49 -5.32 14.68
C GLY A 42 2.80 -4.20 13.90
N TRP A 43 3.36 -3.81 12.75
CA TRP A 43 2.76 -2.77 11.92
C TRP A 43 1.39 -3.22 11.36
N ALA A 44 0.43 -2.30 11.38
CA ALA A 44 -0.95 -2.54 10.96
C ALA A 44 -1.11 -3.05 9.50
N ILE A 45 -0.17 -2.71 8.62
CA ILE A 45 -0.18 -3.14 7.21
C ILE A 45 0.21 -4.64 7.06
N CYS A 46 0.94 -5.19 8.03
CA CYS A 46 1.36 -6.58 8.04
C CYS A 46 0.26 -7.50 8.57
N ASP A 47 -0.56 -7.02 9.51
CA ASP A 47 -1.71 -7.78 10.03
C ASP A 47 -2.81 -7.91 8.96
N GLY A 48 -3.17 -9.15 8.61
CA GLY A 48 -4.13 -9.43 7.55
C GLY A 48 -5.56 -8.97 7.84
N ALA A 49 -5.99 -8.94 9.10
CA ALA A 49 -7.33 -8.50 9.48
C ALA A 49 -7.42 -6.97 9.48
N ILE A 50 -6.39 -6.30 10.00
CA ILE A 50 -6.28 -4.85 9.99
C ILE A 50 -6.08 -4.34 8.56
N ARG A 51 -5.21 -4.98 7.76
CA ARG A 51 -4.96 -4.62 6.36
C ARG A 51 -6.25 -4.56 5.54
N ARG A 52 -7.09 -5.59 5.63
CA ARG A 52 -8.33 -5.66 4.82
C ARG A 52 -9.41 -4.68 5.26
N THR A 53 -9.39 -4.26 6.52
CA THR A 53 -10.45 -3.41 7.11
C THR A 53 -10.07 -1.93 7.16
N GLN A 54 -8.78 -1.62 7.30
CA GLN A 54 -8.28 -0.26 7.46
C GLN A 54 -7.48 0.26 6.27
N PHE A 55 -7.11 -0.61 5.31
CA PHE A 55 -6.35 -0.21 4.12
C PHE A 55 -7.12 -0.56 2.85
N GLY A 56 -7.40 0.48 2.06
CA GLY A 56 -7.97 0.36 0.73
C GLY A 56 -6.94 0.66 -0.35
N SER A 57 -6.97 -0.10 -1.43
CA SER A 57 -6.24 0.15 -2.66
C SER A 57 -7.19 0.79 -3.68
N LEU A 58 -6.82 1.98 -4.17
CA LEU A 58 -7.53 2.65 -5.25
C LEU A 58 -6.92 2.22 -6.58
N ARG A 59 -7.75 1.67 -7.47
CA ARG A 59 -7.36 1.18 -8.80
C ARG A 59 -8.11 1.94 -9.87
N ALA A 60 -7.41 2.32 -10.94
CA ALA A 60 -8.03 2.92 -12.12
C ALA A 60 -8.48 1.83 -13.09
N ASP A 61 -9.66 1.97 -13.68
CA ASP A 61 -10.19 1.01 -14.65
C ASP A 61 -9.37 0.95 -15.96
N ASP A 62 -8.65 2.04 -16.28
CA ASP A 62 -7.88 2.20 -17.51
C ASP A 62 -6.39 1.83 -17.38
N ASP A 63 -5.95 1.22 -16.27
CA ASP A 63 -4.54 0.80 -16.13
C ASP A 63 -4.32 -0.61 -16.74
N PRO A 64 -3.60 -0.73 -17.87
CA PRO A 64 -3.36 -2.02 -18.54
C PRO A 64 -2.27 -2.86 -17.86
N THR A 65 -1.80 -2.49 -16.66
CA THR A 65 -0.71 -3.19 -15.97
C THR A 65 -1.25 -4.26 -15.02
N PRO A 66 -1.14 -5.57 -15.33
CA PRO A 66 -1.26 -6.59 -14.31
C PRO A 66 0.00 -6.50 -13.42
N ALA A 67 -0.19 -6.33 -12.11
CA ALA A 67 0.87 -6.11 -11.12
C ALA A 67 1.53 -4.72 -11.19
N GLY A 68 0.82 -3.70 -10.70
CA GLY A 68 1.37 -2.35 -10.60
C GLY A 68 0.44 -1.34 -9.93
N ALA A 69 -0.43 -1.77 -9.01
CA ALA A 69 -1.28 -0.86 -8.27
C ALA A 69 -0.43 -0.01 -7.32
N ARG A 70 0.10 1.11 -7.81
CA ARG A 70 0.52 2.21 -6.96
C ARG A 70 -0.75 2.67 -6.23
N PRO A 71 -0.88 2.47 -4.91
CA PRO A 71 -2.06 2.96 -4.22
C PRO A 71 -2.12 4.48 -4.41
N VAL A 72 -3.20 4.97 -5.02
CA VAL A 72 -3.44 6.42 -5.17
C VAL A 72 -3.74 7.07 -3.81
N GLY A 73 -3.85 6.28 -2.74
CA GLY A 73 -3.84 6.76 -1.37
C GLY A 73 -4.30 5.64 -0.42
N VAL A 74 -3.56 5.43 0.67
CA VAL A 74 -4.04 4.63 1.80
C VAL A 74 -4.82 5.56 2.73
N ARG A 75 -6.12 5.31 2.90
CA ARG A 75 -6.91 6.00 3.93
C ARG A 75 -6.68 5.27 5.25
N THR A 76 -5.71 5.70 6.04
CA THR A 76 -5.57 5.19 7.41
C THR A 76 -6.75 5.71 8.23
N ALA A 77 -7.67 4.83 8.59
CA ALA A 77 -8.72 5.15 9.55
C ALA A 77 -8.10 5.20 10.95
N CYS A 78 -7.48 6.32 11.32
CA CYS A 78 -7.20 6.62 12.72
C CYS A 78 -8.54 6.73 13.46
N ARG A 79 -8.78 5.83 14.41
CA ARG A 79 -9.77 6.02 15.46
C ARG A 79 -9.05 6.06 16.80
#